data_AF-A0AAJ1WYS7-F1
#
_entry.id   AF-A0AAJ1WYS7-F1
#
_cell.length_a   1.000
_cell.length_b   1.000
_cell.length_c   1.000
_cell.angle_alpha   90.00
_cell.angle_beta   90.00
_cell.angle_gamma   90.00
#
_symmetry.space_group_name_H-M   'P 1'
#
loop_
_entity.id
_entity.type
_entity.pdbx_description
1 polymer ?
#
loop_
_entity_poly.entity_id
_entity_poly.type
_entity_poly.pdbx_seq_one_letter_code
_entity_poly.pdbx_strand_id
1 'polypeptide(L)'
;MSARLKTLAARFAQAKAQADASNARLRRASAARLAEILADPDPARQLAGLRDRALTPFDRAQLQRALTEKLPGRRRRLPLSLCQQLAALLRQLRYRRRALTRAAVLATPLLAAAVLADRHTPTGRPVRLREGFIISWRLPDGSIHQEQEAANTRLVLLHTSDGGFALRRWFPRLGYGEVAVEPAFIERSLSAAE
;
A
#
# COMPACT_ATOMS: atom_id res chain seq x y z
N MET A 1 30.13 19.04 54.93
CA MET A 1 29.93 18.67 53.51
C MET A 1 31.12 17.86 53.04
N SER A 2 30.93 16.58 52.65
CA SER A 2 32.03 15.63 52.42
C SER A 2 32.85 15.95 51.16
N ALA A 3 34.16 15.66 51.19
CA ALA A 3 35.07 15.89 50.06
C ALA A 3 34.59 15.25 48.75
N ARG A 4 33.95 14.08 48.83
CA ARG A 4 33.37 13.36 47.69
C ARG A 4 32.26 14.14 46.97
N LEU A 5 31.42 14.87 47.71
CA LEU A 5 30.36 15.70 47.11
C LEU A 5 30.94 16.90 46.34
N LYS A 6 32.02 17.50 46.84
CA LYS A 6 32.74 18.58 46.14
C LYS A 6 33.34 18.08 44.82
N THR A 7 33.94 16.89 44.81
CA THR A 7 34.50 16.28 43.60
C THR A 7 33.41 15.93 42.57
N LEU A 8 32.26 15.40 43.01
CA LEU A 8 31.12 15.10 42.12
C LEU A 8 30.54 16.38 41.50
N ALA A 9 30.35 17.44 42.31
CA ALA A 9 29.88 18.73 41.81
C ALA A 9 30.83 19.33 40.77
N ALA A 10 32.15 19.24 41.00
CA ALA A 10 33.15 19.72 40.05
C ALA A 10 33.11 18.94 38.72
N ARG A 11 33.00 17.61 38.78
CA ARG A 11 32.88 16.77 37.58
C ARG A 11 31.59 17.03 36.80
N PHE A 12 30.48 17.24 37.50
CA PHE A 12 29.21 17.59 36.87
C PHE A 12 29.27 18.96 36.18
N ALA A 13 29.85 19.96 36.86
CA ALA A 13 30.06 21.28 36.27
C ALA A 13 30.96 21.22 35.02
N GLN A 14 32.03 20.44 35.06
CA GLN A 14 32.93 20.23 33.93
C GLN A 14 32.23 19.51 32.76
N ALA A 15 31.48 18.45 33.04
CA ALA A 15 30.71 17.72 32.03
C ALA A 15 29.63 18.61 31.37
N LYS A 16 28.95 19.44 32.18
CA LYS A 16 28.00 20.43 31.68
C LYS A 16 28.68 21.47 30.78
N ALA A 17 29.80 22.04 31.20
CA ALA A 17 30.56 23.00 30.40
C ALA A 17 31.03 22.39 29.06
N GLN A 18 31.46 21.13 29.06
CA GLN A 18 31.85 20.42 27.83
C GLN A 18 30.65 20.16 26.90
N ALA A 19 29.51 19.74 27.46
CA ALA A 19 28.27 19.56 26.70
C ALA A 19 27.78 20.88 26.09
N ASP A 20 27.81 21.97 26.85
CA ASP A 20 27.43 23.30 26.40
C ASP A 20 28.37 23.81 25.29
N ALA A 21 29.69 23.62 25.45
CA ALA A 21 30.66 23.96 24.43
C ALA A 21 30.47 23.16 23.13
N SER A 22 30.16 21.87 23.23
CA SER A 22 29.89 21.01 22.06
C SER A 22 28.59 21.44 21.35
N ASN A 23 27.53 21.68 22.11
CA ASN A 23 26.26 22.19 21.58
C ASN A 23 26.42 23.55 20.90
N ALA A 24 27.23 24.45 21.48
CA ALA A 24 27.53 25.75 20.87
C ALA A 24 28.28 25.60 19.53
N ARG A 25 29.21 24.66 19.42
CA ARG A 25 29.92 24.36 18.16
C ARG A 25 28.95 23.83 17.09
N LEU A 26 28.08 22.88 17.45
CA LEU A 26 27.06 22.35 16.54
C LEU A 26 26.13 23.44 16.02
N ARG A 27 25.64 24.31 16.92
CA ARG A 27 24.77 25.45 16.53
C ARG A 27 25.47 26.44 15.60
N ARG A 28 26.76 26.71 15.81
CA ARG A 28 27.52 27.59 14.91
C ARG A 28 27.72 26.96 13.54
N ALA A 29 28.06 25.67 13.49
CA ALA A 29 28.23 24.93 12.24
C ALA A 29 26.91 24.85 11.46
N SER A 30 25.79 24.57 12.13
CA SER A 30 24.48 24.49 11.49
C SER A 30 23.99 25.84 10.99
N ALA A 31 24.22 26.93 11.75
CA ALA A 31 23.90 28.28 11.32
C ALA A 31 24.72 28.72 10.10
N ALA A 32 26.02 28.40 10.07
CA ALA A 32 26.87 28.66 8.91
C ALA A 32 26.37 27.89 7.67
N ARG A 33 26.02 26.62 7.85
CA ARG A 33 25.47 25.78 6.76
C ARG A 33 24.13 26.29 6.25
N LEU A 34 23.26 26.75 7.15
CA LEU A 34 21.99 27.37 6.79
C LEU A 34 22.20 28.62 5.93
N ALA A 35 23.13 29.49 6.33
CA ALA A 35 23.45 30.72 5.59
C ALA A 35 23.97 30.41 4.17
N GLU A 36 24.85 29.40 4.05
CA GLU A 36 25.36 28.94 2.75
C GLU A 36 24.24 28.44 1.83
N ILE A 37 23.32 27.61 2.36
CA ILE A 37 22.18 27.08 1.60
C ILE A 37 21.24 28.21 1.16
N LEU A 38 20.97 29.19 2.03
CA LEU A 38 20.08 30.31 1.71
C LEU A 38 20.69 31.30 0.69
N ALA A 39 22.02 31.40 0.65
CA ALA A 39 22.75 32.25 -0.29
C ALA A 39 22.80 31.67 -1.71
N ASP A 40 22.58 30.35 -1.89
CA ASP A 40 22.55 29.71 -3.20
C ASP A 40 21.35 30.25 -4.02
N PRO A 41 21.54 30.76 -5.26
CA PRO A 41 20.44 31.22 -6.09
C PRO A 41 19.53 30.10 -6.61
N ASP A 42 19.96 28.83 -6.58
CA ASP A 42 19.19 27.70 -7.11
C ASP A 42 18.16 27.15 -6.10
N PRO A 43 16.84 27.25 -6.36
CA PRO A 43 15.80 26.72 -5.47
C PRO A 43 15.85 25.19 -5.32
N ALA A 44 16.36 24.45 -6.30
CA ALA A 44 16.48 23.00 -6.21
C ALA A 44 17.53 22.59 -5.16
N ARG A 45 18.65 23.32 -5.10
CA ARG A 45 19.70 23.14 -4.08
C ARG A 45 19.24 23.58 -2.70
N GLN A 46 18.48 24.67 -2.61
CA GLN A 46 17.85 25.09 -1.34
C GLN A 46 16.89 24.01 -0.80
N LEU A 47 16.09 23.38 -1.66
CA LEU A 47 15.18 22.28 -1.29
C LEU A 47 15.95 21.00 -0.91
N ALA A 48 17.02 20.67 -1.64
CA ALA A 48 17.89 19.55 -1.29
C ALA A 48 18.53 19.75 0.10
N GLY A 49 18.84 20.99 0.46
CA GLY A 49 19.34 21.38 1.78
C GLY A 49 18.42 20.98 2.94
N LEU A 50 17.10 20.85 2.74
CA LEU A 50 16.19 20.36 3.80
C LEU A 50 16.49 18.92 4.24
N ARG A 51 17.12 18.12 3.38
CA ARG A 51 17.54 16.74 3.68
C ARG A 51 18.93 16.66 4.31
N ASP A 52 19.63 17.79 4.46
CA ASP A 52 20.96 17.81 5.06
C ASP A 52 20.88 17.42 6.55
N ARG A 53 21.71 16.44 6.93
CA ARG A 53 21.84 15.93 8.31
C ARG A 53 22.65 16.88 9.18
N ALA A 54 23.42 17.80 8.60
CA ALA A 54 24.19 18.79 9.31
C ALA A 54 23.34 19.92 9.92
N LEU A 55 22.09 20.10 9.45
CA LEU A 55 21.16 21.08 10.00
C LEU A 55 20.48 20.57 11.26
N THR A 56 20.43 21.43 12.29
CA THR A 56 19.58 21.16 13.46
C THR A 56 18.10 21.22 13.06
N PRO A 57 17.20 20.57 13.82
CA PRO A 57 15.76 20.66 13.55
C PRO A 57 15.23 22.11 13.53
N PHE A 58 15.83 22.99 14.34
CA PHE A 58 15.47 24.41 14.40
C PHE A 58 15.86 25.14 13.12
N ASP A 59 17.10 24.97 12.65
CA ASP A 59 17.60 25.62 11.43
C ASP A 59 16.89 25.10 10.18
N ARG A 60 16.55 23.80 10.15
CA ARG A 60 15.73 23.22 9.09
C ARG A 60 14.34 23.87 9.01
N ALA A 61 13.73 24.20 10.15
CA ALA A 61 12.45 24.90 10.18
C ALA A 61 12.57 26.35 9.66
N GLN A 62 13.70 27.02 9.94
CA GLN A 62 13.97 28.34 9.36
C GLN A 62 14.13 28.28 7.83
N LEU A 63 14.90 27.30 7.32
CA LEU A 63 15.05 27.06 5.88
C LEU A 63 13.69 26.81 5.21
N GLN A 64 12.85 25.98 5.82
CA GLN A 64 11.51 25.69 5.31
C GLN A 64 10.63 26.94 5.24
N ARG A 65 10.68 27.82 6.25
CA ARG A 65 9.93 29.09 6.24
C ARG A 65 10.39 30.01 5.12
N ALA A 66 11.70 30.22 4.98
CA ALA A 66 12.28 31.04 3.92
C ALA A 66 11.91 30.51 2.51
N LEU A 67 11.91 29.19 2.32
CA LEU A 67 11.47 28.56 1.07
C LEU A 67 9.97 28.74 0.82
N THR A 68 9.16 28.64 1.88
CA THR A 68 7.70 28.81 1.78
C THR A 68 7.34 30.25 1.39
N GLU A 69 8.13 31.24 1.80
CA GLU A 69 7.95 32.64 1.41
C GLU A 69 8.37 32.90 -0.04
N LYS A 70 9.44 32.26 -0.52
CA LYS A 70 9.93 32.41 -1.90
C LYS A 70 9.08 31.67 -2.94
N LEU A 71 8.48 30.54 -2.59
CA LEU A 71 7.67 29.75 -3.51
C LEU A 71 6.27 30.40 -3.65
N PRO A 72 5.75 30.61 -4.88
CA PRO A 72 4.38 31.05 -5.08
C PRO A 72 3.46 29.98 -4.52
N GLY A 73 2.98 30.21 -3.30
CA GLY A 73 2.15 29.26 -2.58
C GLY A 73 0.89 28.99 -3.40
N ARG A 74 0.84 27.85 -4.09
CA ARG A 74 -0.40 27.28 -4.60
C ARG A 74 -1.18 26.80 -3.38
N ARG A 75 -1.72 27.76 -2.62
CA ARG A 75 -2.66 27.53 -1.53
C ARG A 75 -3.87 26.90 -2.18
N ARG A 76 -3.87 25.57 -2.28
CA ARG A 76 -5.10 24.83 -2.50
C ARG A 76 -5.97 25.20 -1.32
N ARG A 77 -6.91 26.13 -1.55
CA ARG A 77 -7.94 26.48 -0.59
C ARG A 77 -8.80 25.24 -0.44
N LEU A 78 -8.36 24.33 0.42
CA LEU A 78 -9.24 23.28 0.90
C LEU A 78 -10.38 24.03 1.56
N PRO A 79 -11.62 23.83 1.10
CA PRO A 79 -12.76 24.52 1.69
C PRO A 79 -12.74 24.25 3.20
N LEU A 80 -12.91 25.31 3.99
CA LEU A 80 -12.90 25.24 5.46
C LEU A 80 -13.83 24.14 5.99
N SER A 81 -14.90 23.83 5.24
CA SER A 81 -15.82 22.72 5.51
C SER A 81 -15.15 21.35 5.53
N LEU A 82 -14.21 21.05 4.61
CA LEU A 82 -13.49 19.76 4.62
C LEU A 82 -12.56 19.64 5.83
N CYS A 83 -11.86 20.72 6.18
CA CYS A 83 -11.00 20.74 7.38
C CYS A 83 -11.84 20.58 8.65
N GLN A 84 -13.00 21.22 8.73
CA GLN A 84 -13.93 21.10 9.86
C GLN A 84 -14.59 19.72 9.94
N GLN A 85 -14.98 19.14 8.81
CA GLN A 85 -15.51 17.77 8.72
C GLN A 85 -14.46 16.73 9.13
N LEU A 86 -13.21 16.88 8.67
CA LEU A 86 -12.09 16.03 9.09
C LEU A 86 -11.81 16.17 10.58
N ALA A 87 -11.79 17.39 11.12
CA ALA A 87 -11.59 17.62 12.54
C ALA A 87 -12.73 17.02 13.40
N ALA A 88 -13.98 17.12 12.92
CA ALA A 88 -15.14 16.52 13.56
C ALA A 88 -15.08 14.98 13.54
N LEU A 89 -14.74 14.40 12.39
CA LEU A 89 -14.50 12.96 12.23
C LEU A 89 -13.38 12.50 13.17
N LEU A 90 -12.26 13.19 13.22
CA LEU A 90 -11.13 12.85 14.10
C LEU A 90 -11.48 12.94 15.58
N ARG A 91 -12.31 13.93 15.99
CA ARG A 91 -12.81 14.01 17.37
C ARG A 91 -13.76 12.87 17.70
N GLN A 92 -14.67 12.52 16.79
CA GLN A 92 -15.59 11.37 16.97
C GLN A 92 -14.83 10.04 16.99
N LEU A 93 -13.85 9.87 16.11
CA LEU A 93 -12.95 8.72 16.07
C LEU A 93 -12.16 8.57 17.38
N ARG A 94 -11.74 9.69 18.00
CA ARG A 94 -11.01 9.69 19.27
C ARG A 94 -11.86 9.21 20.45
N TYR A 95 -13.12 9.63 20.52
CA TYR A 95 -14.05 9.19 21.57
C TYR A 95 -14.57 7.77 21.36
N ARG A 96 -14.63 7.29 20.12
CA ARG A 96 -15.12 5.95 19.77
C ARG A 96 -14.00 4.94 19.50
N ARG A 97 -12.76 5.19 19.93
CA ARG A 97 -11.61 4.27 19.72
C ARG A 97 -11.90 2.82 20.10
N ARG A 98 -12.62 2.59 21.20
CA ARG A 98 -13.02 1.24 21.64
C ARG A 98 -14.09 0.60 20.74
N ALA A 99 -15.00 1.39 20.19
CA ALA A 99 -16.01 0.89 19.25
C ALA A 99 -15.39 0.60 17.87
N LEU A 100 -14.44 1.44 17.43
CA LEU A 100 -13.70 1.24 16.17
C LEU A 100 -12.78 0.03 16.21
N THR A 101 -12.08 -0.20 17.33
CA THR A 101 -11.26 -1.40 17.48
C THR A 101 -12.11 -2.66 17.45
N ARG A 102 -13.27 -2.68 18.13
CA ARG A 102 -14.23 -3.80 18.03
C ARG A 102 -14.76 -3.98 16.61
N ALA A 103 -15.16 -2.90 15.94
CA ALA A 103 -15.64 -2.94 14.56
C ALA A 103 -14.54 -3.42 13.60
N ALA A 104 -13.30 -2.98 13.77
CA ALA A 104 -12.16 -3.42 12.98
C ALA A 104 -11.90 -4.91 13.19
N VAL A 105 -11.89 -5.40 14.44
CA VAL A 105 -11.71 -6.83 14.74
C VAL A 105 -12.82 -7.68 14.11
N LEU A 106 -14.07 -7.21 14.12
CA LEU A 106 -15.20 -7.90 13.48
C LEU A 106 -15.17 -7.81 11.95
N ALA A 107 -14.69 -6.70 11.39
CA ALA A 107 -14.60 -6.51 9.94
C ALA A 107 -13.39 -7.24 9.32
N THR A 108 -12.32 -7.46 10.09
CA THR A 108 -11.11 -8.13 9.62
C THR A 108 -11.39 -9.53 9.03
N PRO A 109 -12.12 -10.45 9.70
CA PRO A 109 -12.41 -11.75 9.12
C PRO A 109 -13.31 -11.66 7.88
N LEU A 110 -14.24 -10.70 7.82
CA LEU A 110 -15.08 -10.48 6.63
C LEU A 110 -14.25 -10.01 5.43
N LEU A 111 -13.32 -9.07 5.64
CA LEU A 111 -12.41 -8.61 4.60
C LEU A 111 -11.42 -9.71 4.19
N ALA A 112 -10.90 -10.48 5.16
CA ALA A 112 -10.03 -11.61 4.87
C ALA A 112 -10.75 -12.67 4.03
N ALA A 113 -12.01 -12.99 4.37
CA ALA A 113 -12.85 -13.89 3.60
C ALA A 113 -13.16 -13.34 2.21
N ALA A 114 -13.44 -12.05 2.08
CA ALA A 114 -13.67 -11.42 0.78
C ALA A 114 -12.41 -11.44 -0.11
N VAL A 115 -11.23 -11.18 0.46
CA VAL A 115 -9.95 -11.25 -0.28
C VAL A 115 -9.59 -12.69 -0.64
N LEU A 116 -9.84 -13.66 0.25
CA LEU A 116 -9.66 -15.08 -0.07
C LEU A 116 -10.63 -15.48 -1.18
N ALA A 117 -11.89 -15.07 -1.10
CA ALA A 117 -12.89 -15.33 -2.12
C ALA A 117 -12.47 -14.69 -3.44
N ASP A 118 -12.00 -13.44 -3.47
CA ASP A 118 -11.53 -12.79 -4.70
C ASP A 118 -10.33 -13.52 -5.32
N ARG A 119 -9.38 -13.98 -4.49
CA ARG A 119 -8.18 -14.71 -4.97
C ARG A 119 -8.46 -16.15 -5.39
N HIS A 120 -9.46 -16.80 -4.79
CA HIS A 120 -9.80 -18.20 -5.04
C HIS A 120 -11.09 -18.38 -5.84
N THR A 121 -11.78 -17.30 -6.20
CA THR A 121 -12.80 -17.32 -7.24
C THR A 121 -12.02 -17.19 -8.54
N PRO A 122 -11.80 -18.30 -9.28
CA PRO A 122 -11.19 -18.15 -10.58
C PRO A 122 -12.14 -17.25 -11.39
N THR A 123 -11.59 -16.19 -11.96
CA THR A 123 -12.27 -15.23 -12.83
C THR A 123 -12.62 -15.93 -14.14
N GLY A 124 -13.55 -16.87 -14.03
CA GLY A 124 -14.02 -17.69 -15.12
C GLY A 124 -14.89 -16.86 -16.04
N ARG A 125 -14.51 -16.77 -17.31
CA ARG A 125 -15.33 -16.12 -18.32
C ARG A 125 -16.34 -17.14 -18.84
N PRO A 126 -17.65 -16.86 -18.80
CA PRO A 126 -18.63 -17.75 -19.41
C PRO A 126 -18.45 -17.71 -20.95
N VAL A 127 -18.39 -18.88 -21.55
CA VAL A 127 -18.19 -19.10 -22.98
C VAL A 127 -19.20 -20.13 -23.49
N ARG A 128 -19.47 -20.12 -24.80
CA ARG A 128 -20.29 -21.14 -25.45
C ARG A 128 -19.51 -21.85 -26.53
N LEU A 129 -19.75 -23.15 -26.69
CA LEU A 129 -19.22 -23.89 -27.83
C LEU A 129 -19.94 -23.46 -29.10
N ARG A 130 -19.20 -23.26 -30.19
CA ARG A 130 -19.78 -22.97 -31.50
C ARG A 130 -20.34 -24.21 -32.18
N GLU A 131 -19.69 -25.34 -31.94
CA GLU A 131 -19.98 -26.64 -32.56
C GLU A 131 -19.96 -27.74 -31.48
N GLY A 132 -20.48 -28.91 -31.82
CA GLY A 132 -20.48 -30.05 -30.90
C GLY A 132 -19.12 -30.74 -30.88
N PHE A 133 -18.61 -31.05 -29.68
CA PHE A 133 -17.31 -31.72 -29.50
C PHE A 133 -17.43 -32.86 -28.50
N ILE A 134 -16.64 -33.91 -28.69
CA ILE A 134 -16.46 -34.92 -27.65
C ILE A 134 -15.31 -34.44 -26.76
N ILE A 135 -15.60 -34.11 -25.51
CA ILE A 135 -14.63 -33.58 -24.55
C ILE A 135 -14.35 -34.64 -23.49
N SER A 136 -13.06 -34.87 -23.22
CA SER A 136 -12.60 -35.75 -22.14
C SER A 136 -12.30 -34.89 -20.90
N TRP A 137 -13.25 -34.86 -19.98
CA TRP A 137 -13.19 -34.10 -18.74
C TRP A 137 -12.40 -34.84 -17.67
N ARG A 138 -11.46 -34.17 -17.01
CA ARG A 138 -10.80 -34.68 -15.80
C ARG A 138 -11.62 -34.27 -14.57
N LEU A 139 -12.08 -35.25 -13.80
CA LEU A 139 -12.87 -35.03 -12.58
C LEU A 139 -11.96 -34.81 -11.35
N PRO A 140 -12.52 -34.35 -10.21
CA PRO A 140 -11.72 -34.05 -9.01
C PRO A 140 -11.06 -35.28 -8.39
N ASP A 141 -11.61 -36.47 -8.64
CA ASP A 141 -11.06 -37.76 -8.22
C ASP A 141 -9.93 -38.26 -9.15
N GLY A 142 -9.60 -37.50 -10.20
CA GLY A 142 -8.60 -37.83 -11.20
C GLY A 142 -9.10 -38.73 -12.33
N SER A 143 -10.36 -39.18 -12.28
CA SER A 143 -10.96 -39.98 -13.35
C SER A 143 -11.24 -39.13 -14.60
N ILE A 144 -11.35 -39.80 -15.75
CA ILE A 144 -11.67 -39.16 -17.02
C ILE A 144 -13.12 -39.51 -17.39
N HIS A 145 -13.92 -38.48 -17.61
CA HIS A 145 -15.30 -38.58 -18.06
C HIS A 145 -15.43 -38.00 -19.46
N GLN A 146 -15.78 -38.83 -20.44
CA GLN A 146 -15.93 -38.39 -21.82
C GLN A 146 -17.41 -38.12 -22.10
N GLU A 147 -17.73 -36.88 -22.50
CA GLU A 147 -19.10 -36.47 -22.84
C GLU A 147 -19.11 -35.77 -24.20
N GLN A 148 -20.18 -36.02 -24.98
CA GLN A 148 -20.43 -35.28 -26.20
C GLN A 148 -21.17 -33.98 -25.85
N GLU A 149 -20.46 -32.87 -25.94
CA GLU A 149 -21.01 -31.55 -25.76
C GLU A 149 -21.73 -31.09 -27.03
N ALA A 150 -22.96 -30.61 -26.88
CA ALA A 150 -23.69 -30.03 -27.99
C ALA A 150 -23.15 -28.63 -28.34
N ALA A 151 -23.40 -28.19 -29.57
CA ALA A 151 -23.21 -26.79 -29.94
C ALA A 151 -24.02 -25.87 -28.99
N ASN A 152 -23.51 -24.67 -28.74
CA ASN A 152 -24.07 -23.65 -27.85
C ASN A 152 -24.12 -24.04 -26.35
N THR A 153 -23.44 -25.13 -25.95
CA THR A 153 -23.32 -25.48 -24.53
C THR A 153 -22.51 -24.42 -23.78
N ARG A 154 -23.03 -23.97 -22.63
CA ARG A 154 -22.38 -22.97 -21.76
C ARG A 154 -21.34 -23.64 -20.88
N LEU A 155 -20.12 -23.13 -20.95
CA LEU A 155 -18.97 -23.57 -20.18
C LEU A 155 -18.28 -22.37 -19.53
N VAL A 156 -17.39 -22.63 -18.58
CA VAL A 156 -16.58 -21.57 -17.96
C VAL A 156 -15.13 -21.73 -18.41
N LEU A 157 -14.58 -20.68 -19.01
CA LEU A 157 -13.17 -20.60 -19.36
C LEU A 157 -12.38 -20.02 -18.18
N LEU A 158 -11.43 -20.77 -17.67
CA LEU A 158 -10.53 -20.40 -16.58
C LEU A 158 -9.13 -20.14 -17.13
N HIS A 159 -8.46 -19.16 -16.57
CA HIS A 159 -7.02 -18.98 -16.78
C HIS A 159 -6.28 -19.80 -15.72
N THR A 160 -5.33 -20.65 -16.14
CA THR A 160 -4.51 -21.41 -15.20
C THR A 160 -3.32 -20.58 -14.73
N SER A 161 -2.74 -20.93 -13.58
CA SER A 161 -1.54 -20.27 -13.03
C SER A 161 -0.34 -20.32 -13.97
N ASP A 162 -0.30 -21.34 -14.82
CA ASP A 162 0.84 -21.67 -15.68
C ASP A 162 0.77 -20.94 -17.03
N GLY A 163 -0.14 -19.98 -17.18
CA GLY A 163 -0.34 -19.23 -18.42
C GLY A 163 -1.22 -19.93 -19.46
N GLY A 164 -1.83 -21.06 -19.10
CA GLY A 164 -2.73 -21.81 -19.96
C GLY A 164 -4.21 -21.48 -19.73
N PHE A 165 -5.07 -22.18 -20.47
CA PHE A 165 -6.51 -22.08 -20.34
C PHE A 165 -7.12 -23.45 -20.04
N ALA A 166 -8.17 -23.45 -19.24
CA ALA A 166 -8.94 -24.65 -18.96
C ALA A 166 -10.43 -24.36 -19.09
N LEU A 167 -11.18 -25.29 -19.66
CA LEU A 167 -12.63 -25.29 -19.57
C LEU A 167 -13.04 -26.02 -18.30
N ARG A 168 -14.08 -25.51 -17.63
CA ARG A 168 -14.70 -26.13 -16.46
C ARG A 168 -16.20 -26.24 -16.67
N ARG A 169 -16.76 -27.39 -16.30
CA ARG A 169 -18.20 -27.67 -16.26
C ARG A 169 -18.56 -28.35 -14.94
N TRP A 170 -19.75 -28.05 -14.43
CA TRP A 170 -20.32 -28.79 -13.29
C TRP A 170 -21.14 -29.97 -13.79
N PHE A 171 -20.81 -31.16 -13.30
CA PHE A 171 -21.56 -32.39 -13.54
C PHE A 171 -22.35 -32.75 -12.28
N PRO A 172 -23.67 -32.95 -12.38
CA PRO A 172 -24.47 -33.42 -11.25
C PRO A 172 -23.87 -34.70 -10.66
N ARG A 173 -23.66 -34.74 -9.35
CA ARG A 173 -23.12 -35.88 -8.58
C ARG A 173 -21.64 -36.22 -8.80
N LEU A 174 -21.00 -35.73 -9.87
CA LEU A 174 -19.59 -35.99 -10.19
C LEU A 174 -18.67 -34.80 -9.84
N GLY A 175 -19.24 -33.61 -9.67
CA GLY A 175 -18.48 -32.41 -9.31
C GLY A 175 -18.01 -31.60 -10.53
N TYR A 176 -16.96 -30.82 -10.36
CA TYR A 176 -16.38 -30.02 -11.46
C TYR A 176 -15.45 -30.87 -12.32
N GLY A 177 -15.75 -30.97 -13.61
CA GLY A 177 -14.79 -31.49 -14.59
C GLY A 177 -14.00 -30.36 -15.21
N GLU A 178 -12.71 -30.61 -15.46
CA GLU A 178 -11.79 -29.67 -16.08
C GLU A 178 -11.08 -30.30 -17.28
N VAL A 179 -10.85 -29.50 -18.31
CA VAL A 179 -10.01 -29.90 -19.44
C VAL A 179 -9.12 -28.73 -19.84
N ALA A 180 -7.82 -28.98 -19.97
CA ALA A 180 -6.89 -27.99 -20.51
C ALA A 180 -7.17 -27.80 -22.00
N VAL A 181 -7.21 -26.55 -22.45
CA VAL A 181 -7.46 -26.20 -23.85
C VAL A 181 -6.37 -25.29 -24.38
N GLU A 182 -6.00 -25.51 -25.64
CA GLU A 182 -5.04 -24.66 -26.32
C GLU A 182 -5.68 -23.34 -26.77
N PRO A 183 -4.91 -22.24 -26.87
CA PRO A 183 -5.41 -20.95 -27.35
C PRO A 183 -6.11 -21.03 -28.71
N ALA A 184 -5.58 -21.83 -29.64
CA ALA A 184 -6.15 -22.01 -30.97
C ALA A 184 -7.57 -22.64 -30.94
N PHE A 185 -7.84 -23.50 -29.97
CA PHE A 185 -9.18 -24.07 -29.77
C PHE A 185 -10.17 -23.01 -29.30
N ILE A 186 -9.74 -22.09 -28.43
CA ILE A 186 -10.61 -21.03 -27.91
C ILE A 186 -11.08 -20.12 -29.04
N GLU A 187 -10.18 -19.68 -29.91
CA GLU A 187 -10.50 -18.77 -31.01
C GLU A 187 -11.44 -19.40 -32.05
N ARG A 188 -11.22 -20.69 -32.34
CA ARG A 188 -11.99 -21.43 -33.33
C ARG A 188 -13.35 -21.87 -32.82
N SER A 189 -13.40 -22.38 -31.60
CA SER A 189 -14.51 -23.20 -31.10
C SER A 189 -15.37 -22.51 -30.04
N LEU A 190 -14.94 -21.36 -29.48
CA LEU A 190 -15.67 -20.66 -28.44
C LEU A 190 -16.22 -19.31 -28.89
N SER A 191 -17.39 -18.95 -28.38
CA SER A 191 -17.96 -17.61 -28.46
C SER A 191 -18.20 -17.06 -27.06
N ALA A 192 -18.19 -15.73 -26.91
CA ALA A 192 -18.53 -15.09 -25.65
C ALA A 192 -20.00 -15.40 -25.32
N ALA A 193 -20.27 -15.83 -24.09
CA ALA A 193 -21.65 -15.91 -23.61
C ALA A 193 -22.08 -14.50 -23.18
N GLU A 194 -22.88 -13.84 -24.01
CA GLU A 194 -23.76 -12.75 -23.55
C GLU A 194 -24.80 -13.27 -22.55
#